data_AF-I9ZN19-F1
#
_entry.id   AF-I9ZN19-F1
#
_cell.length_a   1.000
_cell.length_b   1.000
_cell.length_c   1.000
_cell.angle_alpha   90.00
_cell.angle_beta   90.00
_cell.angle_gamma   90.00
#
_symmetry.space_group_name_H-M   'P 1'
#
loop_
_entity.id
_entity.type
_entity.pdbx_description
1 polymer ?
#
loop_
_entity_poly.entity_id
_entity_poly.type
_entity_poly.pdbx_seq_one_letter_code
_entity_poly.pdbx_strand_id
1 'polypeptide(L)'
;MVVAKNEDNKKLYDIIDGQQRTTTIFMLLHVLANKQNEEDKRETRKYLYQKGGLKLEVAPQNQSFFKTLLEAAEKGNISQKKMQTPKGKQNLFEVLKAILDKVSKLSEEEVNERLEALLEMVLMRLEEPDPGRAIRTFQSVNDRGVPLLLLDKLKSFLIYYSNTFCDGKRG
;
A
#
# COMPACT_ATOMS: atom_id res chain seq x y z
N MET A 1 2.81 -11.62 2.30
CA MET A 1 2.92 -10.39 3.11
C MET A 1 3.01 -10.77 4.57
N VAL A 2 3.81 -10.05 5.35
CA VAL A 2 3.94 -10.27 6.79
C VAL A 2 3.25 -9.14 7.52
N VAL A 3 2.39 -9.48 8.48
CA VAL A 3 1.60 -8.52 9.24
C VAL A 3 1.68 -8.80 10.74
N ALA A 4 1.49 -7.76 11.55
CA ALA A 4 1.35 -7.87 12.99
C ALA A 4 0.04 -7.22 13.44
N LYS A 5 -0.54 -7.66 14.56
CA LYS A 5 -1.68 -6.96 15.17
C LYS A 5 -1.24 -5.58 15.60
N ASN A 6 -1.99 -4.55 15.20
CA ASN A 6 -1.68 -3.18 15.59
C ASN A 6 -1.77 -3.05 17.13
N GLU A 7 -0.84 -2.29 17.71
CA GLU A 7 -0.74 -2.14 19.16
C GLU A 7 -1.88 -1.31 19.74
N ASP A 8 -2.22 -0.21 19.07
CA ASP A 8 -3.22 0.76 19.49
C ASP A 8 -4.65 0.29 19.16
N ASN A 9 -4.85 -0.44 18.06
CA ASN A 9 -6.15 -0.93 17.61
C ASN A 9 -6.09 -2.39 17.12
N LYS A 10 -6.50 -3.33 17.97
CA LYS A 10 -6.48 -4.78 17.69
C LYS A 10 -7.39 -5.24 16.53
N LYS A 11 -8.22 -4.36 15.97
CA LYS A 11 -9.01 -4.63 14.76
C LYS A 11 -8.23 -4.37 13.47
N LEU A 12 -7.06 -3.74 13.57
CA LEU A 12 -6.18 -3.41 12.45
C LEU A 12 -4.90 -4.25 12.50
N TYR A 13 -4.23 -4.30 11.35
CA TYR A 13 -2.95 -4.97 11.19
C TYR A 13 -1.93 -4.01 10.60
N ASP A 14 -0.74 -4.01 11.19
CA ASP A 14 0.42 -3.32 10.63
C ASP A 14 1.07 -4.22 9.59
N ILE A 15 1.28 -3.67 8.39
CA ILE A 15 2.00 -4.37 7.32
C ILE A 15 3.50 -4.19 7.57
N ILE A 16 4.16 -5.26 7.98
CA ILE A 16 5.61 -5.27 8.27
C ILE A 16 6.42 -5.54 7.01
N ASP A 17 5.90 -6.40 6.12
CA ASP A 17 6.46 -6.65 4.79
C ASP A 17 5.41 -6.58 3.68
N GLY A 18 5.82 -6.05 2.55
CA GLY A 18 4.98 -5.88 1.37
C GLY A 18 4.25 -4.54 1.35
N GLN A 19 4.69 -3.55 2.13
CA GLN A 19 4.09 -2.22 2.16
C GLN A 19 3.99 -1.60 0.76
N GLN A 20 5.11 -1.55 0.02
CA GLN A 20 5.11 -0.98 -1.34
C GLN A 20 4.19 -1.76 -2.30
N ARG A 21 4.28 -3.10 -2.31
CA ARG A 21 3.44 -3.96 -3.16
C ARG A 21 1.95 -3.74 -2.87
N THR A 22 1.58 -3.69 -1.59
CA THR A 22 0.20 -3.47 -1.15
C THR A 22 -0.29 -2.09 -1.57
N THR A 23 0.51 -1.04 -1.37
CA THR A 23 0.16 0.33 -1.79
C THR A 23 -0.02 0.42 -3.31
N THR A 24 0.84 -0.22 -4.11
CA THR A 24 0.70 -0.24 -5.57
C THR A 24 -0.56 -0.97 -6.02
N ILE A 25 -0.85 -2.16 -5.47
CA ILE A 25 -2.08 -2.90 -5.76
C ILE A 25 -3.31 -2.06 -5.38
N PHE A 26 -3.26 -1.39 -4.22
CA PHE A 26 -4.34 -0.52 -3.76
C PHE A 26 -4.58 0.65 -4.72
N MET A 27 -3.53 1.32 -5.18
CA MET A 27 -3.64 2.41 -6.18
C MET A 27 -4.17 1.90 -7.52
N LEU A 28 -3.73 0.73 -7.97
CA LEU A 28 -4.20 0.13 -9.22
C LEU A 28 -5.69 -0.22 -9.14
N LEU A 29 -6.12 -0.87 -8.06
CA LEU A 29 -7.51 -1.19 -7.80
C LEU A 29 -8.37 0.09 -7.76
N HIS A 30 -7.88 1.14 -7.11
CA HIS A 30 -8.57 2.43 -7.03
C HIS A 30 -8.76 3.09 -8.40
N VAL A 31 -7.73 3.12 -9.25
CA VAL A 31 -7.82 3.71 -10.59
C VAL A 31 -8.73 2.90 -11.51
N LEU A 32 -8.63 1.56 -11.49
CA LEU A 32 -9.48 0.68 -12.29
C LEU A 32 -10.95 0.79 -11.85
N ALA A 33 -11.23 0.73 -10.55
CA ALA A 33 -12.59 0.89 -10.02
C ALA A 33 -13.21 2.25 -10.43
N ASN A 34 -12.38 3.28 -10.58
CA ASN A 34 -12.87 4.59 -10.99
C ASN A 34 -13.26 4.69 -12.47
N LYS A 35 -12.79 3.76 -13.31
CA LYS A 35 -13.17 3.65 -14.73
C LYS A 35 -14.46 2.87 -14.97
N GLN A 36 -14.93 2.10 -14.00
CA GLN A 36 -16.19 1.37 -14.10
C GLN A 36 -17.40 2.31 -14.11
N ASN A 37 -18.53 1.80 -14.61
CA ASN A 37 -19.84 2.41 -14.43
C ASN A 37 -20.19 2.57 -12.93
N GLU A 38 -21.15 3.43 -12.60
CA GLU A 38 -21.46 3.78 -11.21
C GLU A 38 -22.04 2.63 -10.37
N GLU A 39 -22.64 1.62 -10.99
CA GLU A 39 -23.15 0.44 -10.30
C GLU A 39 -22.00 -0.46 -9.84
N ASP A 40 -21.13 -0.86 -10.77
CA ASP A 40 -19.98 -1.72 -10.48
C ASP A 40 -18.96 -1.01 -9.57
N LYS A 41 -18.72 0.27 -9.82
CA LYS A 41 -17.86 1.12 -8.98
C LYS A 41 -18.30 1.09 -7.51
N ARG A 42 -19.61 1.10 -7.24
CA ARG A 42 -20.13 1.06 -5.86
C ARG A 42 -19.81 -0.26 -5.18
N GLU A 43 -19.86 -1.38 -5.91
CA GLU A 43 -19.47 -2.68 -5.37
C GLU A 43 -17.96 -2.73 -5.10
N THR A 44 -17.15 -2.34 -6.08
CA THR A 44 -15.68 -2.36 -5.97
C THR A 44 -15.17 -1.42 -4.89
N ARG A 45 -15.84 -0.28 -4.65
CA ARG A 45 -15.49 0.66 -3.57
C ARG A 45 -15.54 0.03 -2.17
N LYS A 46 -16.29 -1.06 -1.96
CA LYS A 46 -16.28 -1.80 -0.69
C LYS A 46 -14.91 -2.40 -0.37
N TYR A 47 -14.05 -2.67 -1.36
CA TYR A 47 -12.69 -3.17 -1.14
C TYR A 47 -11.68 -2.05 -0.82
N LEU A 48 -12.01 -0.81 -1.16
CA LEU A 48 -11.14 0.36 -0.99
C LEU A 48 -11.48 1.17 0.27
N TYR A 49 -12.75 1.19 0.67
CA TYR A 49 -13.26 2.04 1.73
C TYR A 49 -13.98 1.27 2.84
N GLN A 50 -13.89 1.77 4.07
CA GLN A 50 -14.63 1.28 5.23
C GLN A 50 -15.01 2.47 6.13
N LYS A 51 -16.30 2.56 6.51
CA LYS A 51 -16.83 3.63 7.37
C LYS A 51 -16.48 5.06 6.91
N GLY A 52 -16.43 5.30 5.61
CA GLY A 52 -16.07 6.59 5.02
C GLY A 52 -14.57 6.91 4.97
N GLY A 53 -13.70 6.00 5.45
CA GLY A 53 -12.25 6.10 5.31
C GLY A 53 -11.68 5.08 4.33
N LEU A 54 -10.42 5.26 3.93
CA LEU A 54 -9.66 4.25 3.17
C LEU A 54 -9.38 3.04 4.06
N LYS A 55 -9.43 1.83 3.49
CA LYS A 55 -9.03 0.58 4.18
C LYS A 55 -7.52 0.47 4.37
N LEU A 56 -6.73 1.19 3.57
CA LEU A 56 -5.27 1.25 3.69
C LEU A 56 -4.85 2.60 4.27
N GLU A 57 -4.06 2.55 5.34
CA GLU A 57 -3.39 3.72 5.91
C GLU A 57 -1.90 3.63 5.62
N VAL A 58 -1.34 4.71 5.07
CA VAL A 58 0.11 4.87 4.95
C VAL A 58 0.64 5.62 6.17
N ALA A 59 1.96 5.71 6.29
CA ALA A 59 2.61 6.44 7.37
C ALA A 59 1.99 7.85 7.55
N PRO A 60 1.70 8.32 8.78
CA PRO A 60 0.92 9.53 9.04
C PRO A 60 1.38 10.77 8.26
N GLN A 61 2.69 10.97 8.12
CA GLN A 61 3.31 12.07 7.39
C GLN A 61 3.01 12.08 5.87
N ASN A 62 2.57 10.95 5.33
CA ASN A 62 2.22 10.77 3.92
C ASN A 62 0.71 10.61 3.70
N GLN A 63 -0.09 10.43 4.75
CA GLN A 63 -1.51 10.09 4.63
C GLN A 63 -2.32 11.18 3.92
N SER A 64 -2.08 12.46 4.24
CA SER A 64 -2.75 13.58 3.57
C SER A 64 -2.40 13.65 2.09
N PHE A 65 -1.12 13.52 1.76
CA PHE A 65 -0.63 13.49 0.38
C PHE A 65 -1.22 12.32 -0.40
N PHE A 66 -1.26 11.13 0.19
CA PHE A 66 -1.80 9.93 -0.44
C PHE A 66 -3.30 10.10 -0.76
N LYS A 67 -4.09 10.65 0.16
CA LYS A 67 -5.52 10.95 -0.09
C LYS A 67 -5.70 11.95 -1.23
N THR A 68 -4.99 13.08 -1.19
CA THR A 68 -5.04 14.08 -2.26
C THR A 68 -4.64 13.50 -3.62
N LEU A 69 -3.65 12.60 -3.62
CA LEU A 69 -3.17 11.92 -4.82
C LEU A 69 -4.24 11.01 -5.43
N LEU A 70 -4.91 10.20 -4.61
CA LEU A 70 -6.03 9.36 -5.05
C LEU A 70 -7.22 10.20 -5.55
N GLU A 71 -7.59 11.27 -4.84
CA GLU A 71 -8.66 12.19 -5.24
C GLU A 71 -8.38 12.89 -6.57
N ALA A 72 -7.11 13.27 -6.81
CA ALA A 72 -6.69 13.86 -8.08
C ALA A 72 -6.80 12.85 -9.24
N ALA A 73 -6.55 11.56 -8.97
CA ALA A 73 -6.74 10.47 -9.91
C ALA A 73 -8.21 10.33 -10.33
N GLU A 74 -9.14 10.40 -9.39
CA GLU A 74 -10.59 10.31 -9.67
C GLU A 74 -11.06 11.43 -10.60
N LYS A 75 -10.50 12.63 -10.42
CA LYS A 75 -10.84 13.83 -11.20
C LYS A 75 -10.08 13.92 -12.52
N GLY A 76 -9.18 12.97 -12.82
CA GLY A 76 -8.34 12.97 -14.01
C GLY A 76 -7.38 14.17 -14.11
N ASN A 77 -7.10 14.86 -13.00
CA ASN A 77 -6.32 16.10 -13.00
C ASN A 77 -5.09 15.97 -12.11
N ILE A 78 -4.06 15.31 -12.64
CA ILE A 78 -2.77 15.14 -11.99
C ILE A 78 -1.78 16.12 -12.61
N SER A 79 -1.63 17.32 -12.02
CA SER A 79 -0.62 18.28 -12.45
C SER A 79 0.62 18.23 -11.55
N GLN A 80 1.78 18.06 -12.17
CA GLN A 80 3.09 17.98 -11.50
C GLN A 80 3.42 19.25 -10.68
N LYS A 81 2.87 20.42 -11.08
CA LYS A 81 3.02 21.70 -10.37
C LYS A 81 2.31 21.75 -9.00
N LYS A 82 1.23 21.00 -8.79
CA LYS A 82 0.51 20.97 -7.50
C LYS A 82 1.18 20.09 -6.44
N MET A 83 2.23 19.35 -6.80
CA MET A 83 2.81 18.30 -5.96
C MET A 83 4.33 18.45 -5.77
N GLN A 84 4.80 19.69 -5.56
CA GLN A 84 6.17 19.93 -5.08
C GLN A 84 6.38 19.21 -3.76
N THR A 85 7.03 18.05 -3.81
CA THR A 85 7.14 17.17 -2.66
C THR A 85 8.52 16.51 -2.59
N PRO A 86 9.00 16.16 -1.37
CA PRO A 86 10.24 15.42 -1.16
C PRO A 86 10.31 14.14 -1.99
N LYS A 87 11.52 13.68 -2.32
CA LYS A 87 11.80 12.58 -3.27
C LYS A 87 10.97 11.30 -3.07
N GLY A 88 10.62 10.93 -1.84
CA GLY A 88 9.76 9.77 -1.56
C GLY A 88 8.31 9.92 -2.04
N LYS A 89 7.76 11.14 -2.01
CA LYS A 89 6.41 11.46 -2.51
C LYS A 89 6.37 11.53 -4.04
N GLN A 90 7.51 11.85 -4.68
CA GLN A 90 7.66 11.78 -6.14
C GLN A 90 7.51 10.34 -6.66
N ASN A 91 8.10 9.35 -5.99
CA ASN A 91 7.97 7.95 -6.43
C ASN A 91 6.50 7.49 -6.42
N LEU A 92 5.73 7.86 -5.40
CA LEU A 92 4.31 7.52 -5.30
C LEU A 92 3.51 8.17 -6.44
N PHE A 93 3.82 9.43 -6.76
CA PHE A 93 3.23 10.15 -7.88
C PHE A 93 3.55 9.49 -9.23
N GLU A 94 4.81 9.16 -9.50
CA GLU A 94 5.23 8.54 -10.76
C GLU A 94 4.57 7.17 -10.95
N VAL A 95 4.46 6.37 -9.88
CA VAL A 95 3.74 5.09 -9.93
C VAL A 95 2.28 5.30 -10.28
N LEU A 96 1.58 6.23 -9.60
CA LEU A 96 0.16 6.48 -9.90
C LEU A 96 -0.02 7.00 -11.33
N LYS A 97 0.85 7.92 -11.78
CA LYS A 97 0.84 8.44 -13.14
C LYS A 97 1.01 7.32 -14.16
N ALA A 98 1.98 6.44 -13.96
CA ALA A 98 2.18 5.27 -14.82
C ALA A 98 0.98 4.32 -14.83
N ILE A 99 0.29 4.15 -13.69
CA ILE A 99 -0.95 3.39 -13.60
C ILE A 99 -2.04 4.05 -14.44
N LEU A 100 -2.27 5.36 -14.29
CA LEU A 100 -3.27 6.09 -15.06
C LEU A 100 -2.99 6.09 -16.56
N ASP A 101 -1.74 6.29 -16.96
CA ASP A 101 -1.32 6.27 -18.36
C ASP A 101 -1.56 4.89 -19.01
N LYS A 102 -1.46 3.80 -18.24
CA LYS A 102 -1.79 2.44 -18.70
C LYS A 102 -3.30 2.20 -18.72
N VAL A 103 -4.00 2.50 -17.63
CA VAL A 103 -5.44 2.24 -17.48
C VAL A 103 -6.28 3.12 -18.40
N SER A 104 -5.83 4.34 -18.72
CA SER A 104 -6.53 5.24 -19.66
C SER A 104 -6.66 4.69 -21.08
N LYS A 105 -5.83 3.71 -21.46
CA LYS A 105 -5.81 3.08 -22.78
C LYS A 105 -6.70 1.84 -22.87
N LEU A 106 -7.27 1.39 -21.76
CA LEU A 106 -8.07 0.17 -21.68
C LEU A 106 -9.53 0.43 -22.05
N SER A 107 -10.17 -0.54 -22.69
CA SER A 107 -11.63 -0.58 -22.84
C SER A 107 -12.33 -0.90 -21.51
N GLU A 108 -13.66 -0.76 -21.47
CA GLU A 108 -14.43 -1.12 -20.27
C GLU A 108 -14.32 -2.62 -19.96
N GLU A 109 -14.35 -3.46 -20.98
CA GLU A 109 -14.18 -4.91 -20.85
C GLU A 109 -12.80 -5.26 -20.28
N GLU A 110 -11.74 -4.63 -20.80
CA GLU A 110 -10.37 -4.84 -20.31
C GLU A 110 -10.20 -4.36 -18.87
N VAL A 111 -10.84 -3.25 -18.49
CA VAL A 111 -10.84 -2.76 -17.10
C VAL A 111 -11.47 -3.80 -16.18
N ASN A 112 -12.62 -4.35 -16.55
CA ASN A 112 -13.33 -5.36 -15.77
C ASN A 112 -12.52 -6.66 -15.66
N GLU A 113 -11.92 -7.15 -16.75
CA GLU A 113 -11.03 -8.32 -16.73
C GLU A 113 -9.85 -8.12 -15.77
N ARG A 114 -9.21 -6.93 -15.80
CA ARG A 114 -8.08 -6.62 -14.90
C ARG A 114 -8.52 -6.49 -13.44
N LEU A 115 -9.73 -5.98 -13.19
CA LEU A 115 -10.30 -5.92 -11.84
C LEU A 115 -10.60 -7.31 -11.30
N GLU A 116 -11.23 -8.16 -12.09
CA GLU A 116 -11.53 -9.54 -11.72
C GLU A 116 -10.23 -10.29 -11.37
N ALA A 117 -9.21 -10.21 -12.24
CA ALA A 117 -7.90 -10.79 -11.97
C ALA A 117 -7.25 -10.28 -10.67
N LEU A 118 -7.44 -9.00 -10.31
CA LEU A 118 -6.95 -8.44 -9.04
C LEU A 118 -7.73 -8.93 -7.83
N LEU A 119 -9.05 -9.11 -7.96
CA LEU A 119 -9.92 -9.59 -6.89
C LEU A 119 -9.76 -11.10 -6.65
N GLU A 120 -9.46 -11.87 -7.70
CA GLU A 120 -9.16 -13.30 -7.63
C GLU A 120 -7.72 -13.60 -7.18
N MET A 121 -6.85 -12.58 -7.12
CA MET A 121 -5.46 -12.74 -6.72
C MET A 121 -5.34 -13.31 -5.30
N VAL A 122 -4.59 -14.41 -5.18
CA VAL A 122 -4.32 -15.05 -3.89
C VAL A 122 -3.13 -14.38 -3.20
N LEU A 123 -3.39 -13.78 -2.03
CA LEU A 123 -2.36 -13.19 -1.18
C LEU A 123 -2.04 -14.12 0.01
N MET A 124 -0.80 -14.61 0.07
CA MET A 124 -0.31 -15.31 1.26
C MET A 124 -0.05 -14.33 2.40
N ARG A 125 -0.72 -14.53 3.53
CA ARG A 125 -0.61 -13.70 4.73
C ARG A 125 0.05 -14.49 5.87
N LEU A 126 1.17 -13.99 6.36
CA LEU A 126 1.85 -14.49 7.56
C LEU A 126 1.56 -13.51 8.69
N GLU A 127 0.79 -13.95 9.67
CA GLU A 127 0.42 -13.14 10.83
C GLU A 127 1.31 -13.49 12.01
N GLU A 128 1.95 -12.48 12.58
CA GLU A 128 2.69 -12.60 13.83
C GLU A 128 1.99 -11.78 14.93
N PRO A 129 2.06 -12.22 16.18
CA PRO A 129 1.36 -11.57 17.29
C PRO A 129 1.96 -10.22 17.70
N ASP A 130 3.23 -9.94 17.34
CA ASP A 130 3.89 -8.66 17.59
C ASP A 130 4.84 -8.26 16.44
N PRO A 131 5.13 -6.95 16.28
CA PRO A 131 6.01 -6.46 15.22
C PRO A 131 7.42 -7.05 15.25
N GLY A 132 7.96 -7.36 16.43
CA GLY A 132 9.31 -7.93 16.57
C GLY A 132 9.40 -9.34 15.97
N ARG A 133 8.40 -10.19 16.22
CA ARG A 133 8.26 -11.50 15.56
C ARG A 133 8.03 -11.38 14.07
N ALA A 134 7.17 -10.46 13.63
CA ALA A 134 6.96 -10.19 12.21
C ALA A 134 8.25 -9.83 11.48
N ILE A 135 9.13 -9.02 12.07
CA ILE A 135 10.43 -8.68 11.47
C ILE A 135 11.31 -9.92 11.34
N ARG A 136 11.36 -10.80 12.35
CA ARG A 136 12.14 -12.05 12.28
C ARG A 136 11.59 -13.00 11.20
N THR A 137 10.28 -13.16 11.12
CA THR A 137 9.62 -13.95 10.07
C THR A 137 9.90 -13.37 8.69
N PHE A 138 9.85 -12.03 8.55
CA PHE A 138 10.24 -11.33 7.33
C PHE A 138 11.69 -11.63 6.92
N GLN A 139 12.65 -11.49 7.84
CA GLN A 139 14.06 -11.78 7.58
C GLN A 139 14.24 -13.24 7.13
N SER A 140 13.64 -14.18 7.86
CA SER A 140 13.72 -15.60 7.53
C SER A 140 13.09 -15.96 6.17
N VAL A 141 12.00 -15.30 5.77
CA VAL A 141 11.34 -15.55 4.48
C VAL A 141 12.17 -14.96 3.33
N ASN A 142 12.76 -13.78 3.52
CA ASN A 142 13.57 -13.14 2.48
C ASN A 142 14.97 -13.74 2.35
N ASP A 143 15.55 -14.29 3.42
CA ASP A 143 16.82 -15.00 3.37
C ASP A 143 16.75 -16.30 2.55
N ARG A 144 15.55 -16.78 2.22
CA ARG A 144 15.32 -17.96 1.36
C ARG A 144 15.00 -17.61 -0.11
N GLY A 145 14.93 -16.32 -0.47
CA GLY A 145 14.63 -15.81 -1.81
C GLY A 145 15.76 -14.96 -2.42
N VAL A 146 15.43 -14.01 -3.32
CA VAL A 146 16.41 -13.03 -3.82
C VAL A 146 16.98 -12.24 -2.63
N PRO A 147 18.31 -12.24 -2.41
CA PRO A 147 18.89 -11.69 -1.20
C PRO A 147 18.62 -10.19 -1.10
N LEU A 148 18.10 -9.77 0.05
CA LEU A 148 17.96 -8.35 0.41
C LEU A 148 19.33 -7.66 0.33
N LEU A 149 19.32 -6.40 -0.11
CA LEU A 149 20.48 -5.53 0.02
C LEU A 149 20.87 -5.44 1.50
N LEU A 150 22.18 -5.41 1.77
CA LEU A 150 22.72 -5.35 3.14
C LEU A 150 22.11 -4.19 3.97
N LEU A 151 21.81 -3.08 3.31
CA LEU A 151 21.14 -1.91 3.89
C LEU A 151 19.73 -2.20 4.41
N ASP A 152 18.97 -3.04 3.72
CA ASP A 152 17.60 -3.39 4.14
C ASP A 152 17.65 -4.34 5.34
N LYS A 153 18.61 -5.28 5.36
CA LYS A 153 18.88 -6.12 6.54
C LYS A 153 19.27 -5.28 7.76
N LEU A 154 20.18 -4.32 7.57
CA LEU A 154 20.61 -3.38 8.61
C LEU A 154 19.44 -2.52 9.14
N LYS A 155 18.58 -2.01 8.26
CA LYS A 155 17.40 -1.23 8.67
C LYS A 155 16.42 -2.08 9.49
N SER A 156 16.08 -3.27 9.03
CA SER A 156 15.21 -4.18 9.79
C SER A 156 15.80 -4.55 11.14
N PHE A 157 17.12 -4.76 11.20
CA PHE A 157 17.83 -5.03 12.45
C PHE A 157 17.79 -3.84 13.42
N LEU A 158 18.01 -2.61 12.92
CA LEU A 158 17.95 -1.39 13.74
C LEU A 158 16.54 -1.11 14.24
N ILE A 159 15.51 -1.33 13.42
CA ILE A 159 14.10 -1.21 13.83
C ILE A 159 13.79 -2.24 14.93
N TYR A 160 14.22 -3.48 14.76
CA TYR A 160 14.09 -4.51 15.79
C TYR A 160 14.76 -4.09 17.10
N TYR A 161 16.00 -3.59 17.05
CA TYR A 161 16.75 -3.17 18.22
C TYR A 161 16.11 -1.98 18.94
N SER A 162 15.66 -0.97 18.18
CA SER A 162 14.95 0.18 18.71
C SER A 162 13.65 -0.21 19.42
N ASN A 163 12.87 -1.12 18.82
CA ASN A 163 11.62 -1.61 19.41
C ASN A 163 11.86 -2.51 20.63
N THR A 164 12.97 -3.25 20.67
CA THR A 164 13.25 -4.22 21.74
C THR A 164 13.94 -3.58 22.95
N PHE A 165 14.77 -2.56 22.73
CA PHE A 165 15.70 -2.06 23.76
C PHE A 165 15.61 -0.55 24.02
N CYS A 166 14.86 0.22 23.23
CA CYS A 166 14.81 1.68 23.36
C CYS A 166 13.40 2.22 23.68
N ASP A 167 12.46 1.37 24.11
CA ASP A 167 11.09 1.76 24.48
C ASP A 167 10.35 2.60 23.41
N GLY A 168 10.70 2.45 22.13
CA GLY A 168 9.91 2.90 20.97
C GLY A 168 9.24 4.28 21.05
N LYS A 169 9.78 5.25 21.80
CA LYS A 169 9.15 6.58 21.91
C LYS A 169 9.40 7.34 20.62
N ARG A 170 8.35 7.32 19.80
CA ARG A 170 8.12 8.05 18.54
C ARG A 170 8.91 9.36 18.47
N GLY A 171 9.90 9.40 17.58
CA GLY A 171 10.38 10.62 16.94
C GLY A 171 9.61 10.87 15.65
#